data_AF-A0A510GJ57-F1
#
_entry.id   AF-A0A510GJ57-F1
#
_cell.length_a   1.000
_cell.length_b   1.000
_cell.length_c   1.000
_cell.angle_alpha   90.00
_cell.angle_beta   90.00
_cell.angle_gamma   90.00
#
_symmetry.space_group_name_H-M   'P 1'
#
loop_
_entity.id
_entity.type
_entity.pdbx_description
1 polymer ?
#
loop_
_entity_poly.entity_id
_entity_poly.type
_entity_poly.pdbx_seq_one_letter_code
_entity_poly.pdbx_strand_id
1 'polypeptide(L)'
;MKYAIKQLIKVQSIQYLLQPIAFALGGLTANTNYDINIVAKDYVGNTSVSTTYHASTDAPLAGPARWQTGTQIKGSPFVDATSWPTPPIDQWSNDSGVKGYFLGFVTAALASKSIGHTSKNTTEVKACWGGSLNIYDGNNGESYNGDVTVSDYYKSYINNIRAKGGDVILSFGGVSNKPIEGPITDIKKIVDIYLKTINNYKLTAIDFDFEGGF
;
A
#
# COMPACT_ATOMS: atom_id res chain seq x y z
N MET A 1 -26.13 30.69 4.93
CA MET A 1 -26.40 29.77 6.06
C MET A 1 -25.76 28.44 5.76
N LYS A 2 -24.68 28.06 6.46
CA LYS A 2 -24.09 26.71 6.35
C LYS A 2 -24.33 26.02 7.69
N TYR A 3 -25.04 24.90 7.65
CA TYR A 3 -25.36 24.08 8.81
C TYR A 3 -24.07 23.47 9.37
N ALA A 4 -23.68 23.86 10.58
CA ALA A 4 -22.69 23.12 11.36
C ALA A 4 -23.42 21.94 11.99
N ILE A 5 -23.18 20.73 11.49
CA ILE A 5 -23.62 19.50 12.16
C ILE A 5 -22.80 19.40 13.44
N LYS A 6 -23.34 19.90 14.56
CA LYS A 6 -22.86 19.59 15.91
C LYS A 6 -23.22 18.14 16.19
N GLN A 7 -22.34 17.21 15.80
CA GLN A 7 -22.44 15.84 16.27
C GLN A 7 -22.03 15.83 17.74
N LEU A 8 -23.02 15.89 18.63
CA LEU A 8 -22.83 15.88 20.07
C LEU A 8 -22.57 14.43 20.51
N ILE A 9 -21.31 14.02 20.59
CA ILE A 9 -20.93 12.71 21.13
C ILE A 9 -21.10 12.77 22.65
N LYS A 10 -22.16 12.16 23.18
CA LYS A 10 -22.37 12.01 24.63
C LYS A 10 -21.38 10.97 25.16
N VAL A 11 -20.41 11.41 25.94
CA VAL A 11 -19.56 10.52 26.74
C VAL A 11 -20.39 10.03 27.95
N GLN A 12 -20.54 8.72 28.08
CA GLN A 12 -21.22 8.06 29.19
C GLN A 12 -20.34 8.11 30.44
N SER A 13 -20.96 8.32 31.60
CA SER A 13 -20.38 8.64 32.93
C SER A 13 -19.02 8.02 33.26
N ILE A 14 -18.08 8.86 33.72
CA ILE A 14 -16.75 8.47 34.24
C ILE A 14 -16.92 8.04 35.71
N GLN A 15 -16.82 6.75 35.99
CA GLN A 15 -16.49 6.25 37.34
C GLN A 15 -14.99 5.94 37.39
N TYR A 16 -14.35 6.35 38.49
CA TYR A 16 -12.92 6.22 38.77
C TYR A 16 -12.33 4.87 38.32
N LEU A 17 -11.58 4.88 37.22
CA LEU A 17 -10.74 3.76 36.78
C LEU A 17 -9.29 4.24 36.68
N LEU A 18 -8.40 3.50 37.34
CA LEU A 18 -6.94 3.76 37.45
C LEU A 18 -6.16 3.49 36.15
N GLN A 19 -6.83 3.41 35.00
CA GLN A 19 -6.20 3.13 33.71
C GLN A 19 -6.52 4.22 32.68
N PRO A 20 -5.56 4.58 31.81
CA PRO A 20 -5.81 5.55 30.76
C PRO A 20 -6.93 5.06 29.82
N ILE A 21 -7.98 5.87 29.69
CA ILE A 21 -9.10 5.60 28.78
C ILE A 21 -8.75 6.22 27.43
N ALA A 22 -8.64 5.39 26.40
CA ALA A 22 -8.50 5.83 25.01
C ALA A 22 -9.86 5.84 24.32
N PHE A 23 -10.15 6.89 23.55
CA PHE A 23 -11.33 6.99 22.70
C PHE A 23 -10.90 7.10 21.24
N ALA A 24 -11.46 6.26 20.38
CA ALA A 24 -11.26 6.34 18.93
C ALA A 24 -12.44 7.08 18.28
N LEU A 25 -12.13 8.10 17.48
CA LEU A 25 -13.12 8.79 16.64
C LEU A 25 -13.18 8.10 15.28
N GLY A 26 -14.32 7.50 14.96
CA GLY A 26 -14.59 6.86 13.67
C GLY A 26 -15.63 7.61 12.84
N GLY A 27 -15.75 7.27 11.55
CA GLY A 27 -16.79 7.81 10.67
C GLY A 27 -16.59 9.26 10.24
N LEU A 28 -15.36 9.77 10.27
CA LEU A 28 -15.05 11.13 9.83
C LEU A 28 -15.14 11.23 8.29
N THR A 29 -15.76 12.31 7.81
CA THR A 29 -15.77 12.68 6.39
C THR A 29 -14.35 12.98 5.94
N ALA A 30 -13.93 12.39 4.82
CA ALA A 30 -12.63 12.62 4.19
C ALA A 30 -12.45 14.07 3.72
N ASN A 31 -11.20 14.49 3.49
CA ASN A 31 -10.81 15.85 3.08
C ASN A 31 -11.40 16.99 3.94
N THR A 32 -11.51 16.76 5.25
CA THR A 32 -12.18 17.67 6.18
C THR A 32 -11.28 17.99 7.37
N ASN A 33 -11.25 19.27 7.76
CA ASN A 33 -10.61 19.74 9.00
C ASN A 33 -11.62 19.70 10.15
N TYR A 34 -11.18 19.24 11.32
CA TYR A 34 -11.97 19.10 12.54
C TYR A 34 -11.31 19.84 13.70
N ASP A 35 -12.15 20.56 14.44
CA ASP A 35 -11.84 21.06 15.77
C ASP A 35 -12.51 20.15 16.80
N ILE A 36 -11.72 19.31 17.45
CA ILE A 36 -12.19 18.33 18.43
C ILE A 36 -12.05 18.94 19.82
N ASN A 37 -13.18 19.09 20.51
CA ASN A 37 -13.22 19.60 21.89
C ASN A 37 -13.48 18.46 22.86
N ILE A 38 -12.61 18.32 23.86
CA ILE A 38 -12.71 17.25 24.86
C ILE A 38 -13.12 17.87 26.19
N VAL A 39 -14.25 17.42 26.73
CA VAL A 39 -14.79 17.86 28.02
C VAL A 39 -15.14 16.65 28.86
N ALA A 40 -14.62 16.58 30.08
CA ALA A 40 -15.06 15.61 31.07
C ALA A 40 -16.28 16.16 31.81
N LYS A 41 -17.29 15.31 32.04
CA LYS A 41 -18.49 15.65 32.82
C LYS A 41 -18.58 14.74 34.05
N ASP A 42 -18.77 15.32 35.23
CA ASP A 42 -18.93 14.56 36.48
C ASP A 42 -20.38 14.07 36.68
N TYR A 43 -20.62 13.31 37.76
CA TYR A 43 -21.92 12.71 38.07
C TYR A 43 -23.02 13.75 38.37
N VAL A 44 -22.66 14.95 38.82
CA VAL A 44 -23.59 16.04 39.15
C VAL A 44 -23.78 16.98 37.94
N GLY A 45 -22.93 16.83 36.94
CA GLY A 45 -23.03 17.46 35.64
C GLY A 45 -22.08 18.64 35.42
N ASN A 46 -21.10 18.85 36.30
CA ASN A 46 -20.06 19.85 36.08
C ASN A 46 -19.13 19.42 34.95
N THR A 47 -18.60 20.38 34.21
CA THR A 47 -17.74 20.15 33.04
C THR A 47 -16.32 20.67 33.28
N SER A 48 -15.32 19.94 32.81
CA SER A 48 -13.93 20.42 32.77
C SER A 48 -13.77 21.58 31.79
N VAL A 49 -12.64 22.30 31.90
CA VAL A 49 -12.17 23.16 30.82
C VAL A 49 -11.91 22.30 29.58
N SER A 50 -12.27 22.81 28.40
CA SER A 50 -12.04 22.15 27.10
C SER A 50 -10.71 22.60 26.51
N THR A 51 -9.98 21.66 25.90
CA THR A 51 -8.87 21.96 24.99
C THR A 51 -9.28 21.56 23.57
N THR A 52 -9.02 22.44 22.60
CA THR A 52 -9.25 22.14 21.17
C THR A 52 -8.07 21.36 20.61
N TYR A 53 -8.36 20.20 20.02
CA TYR A 53 -7.43 19.42 19.22
C TYR A 53 -7.78 19.56 17.75
N HIS A 54 -6.80 19.94 16.93
CA HIS A 54 -6.99 20.08 15.49
C HIS A 54 -6.59 18.78 14.79
N ALA A 55 -7.50 18.25 13.99
CA ALA A 55 -7.25 17.07 13.16
C ALA A 55 -7.74 17.33 11.73
N SER A 56 -7.14 16.66 10.76
CA SER A 56 -7.63 16.64 9.39
C SER A 56 -7.67 15.22 8.88
N THR A 57 -8.69 14.90 8.08
CA THR A 57 -8.72 13.68 7.28
C THR A 57 -8.19 14.00 5.89
N ASP A 58 -7.36 13.13 5.35
CA ASP A 58 -6.94 13.24 3.95
C ASP A 58 -8.12 12.97 3.00
N ALA A 59 -7.97 13.34 1.73
CA ALA A 59 -8.92 12.95 0.69
C ALA A 59 -9.11 11.43 0.67
N PRO A 60 -10.30 10.92 0.27
CA PRO A 60 -10.44 9.49 0.02
C PRO A 60 -9.30 9.05 -0.88
N LEU A 61 -8.65 7.96 -0.52
CA LEU A 61 -7.66 7.36 -1.40
C LEU A 61 -8.34 7.14 -2.76
N ALA A 62 -7.85 7.83 -3.79
CA ALA A 62 -8.23 7.59 -5.17
C ALA A 62 -7.59 6.27 -5.60
N GLY A 63 -8.00 5.18 -4.95
CA GLY A 63 -7.67 3.85 -5.39
C GLY A 63 -8.42 3.56 -6.70
N PRO A 64 -7.88 2.66 -7.55
CA PRO A 64 -8.63 2.14 -8.68
C PRO A 64 -9.97 1.58 -8.22
N ALA A 65 -10.95 1.51 -9.13
CA ALA A 65 -12.29 1.05 -8.85
C ALA A 65 -12.29 -0.23 -7.99
N ARG A 66 -13.10 -0.23 -6.92
CA ARG A 66 -13.27 -1.35 -6.00
C ARG A 66 -13.50 -2.64 -6.78
N TRP A 67 -12.85 -3.73 -6.37
CA TRP A 67 -13.00 -5.08 -6.91
C TRP A 67 -14.45 -5.39 -7.26
N GLN A 68 -14.77 -5.47 -8.55
CA GLN A 68 -15.98 -6.13 -9.00
C GLN A 68 -15.70 -7.64 -8.92
N THR A 69 -15.99 -8.21 -7.75
CA THR A 69 -15.79 -9.63 -7.41
C THR A 69 -16.57 -10.62 -8.28
N GLY A 70 -17.29 -10.15 -9.31
CA GLY A 70 -17.95 -10.98 -10.33
C GLY A 70 -17.00 -11.59 -11.36
N THR A 71 -15.78 -11.05 -11.49
CA THR A 71 -14.73 -11.55 -12.41
C THR A 71 -13.55 -12.05 -11.58
N GLN A 72 -13.78 -13.07 -10.73
CA GLN A 72 -12.70 -13.71 -9.98
C GLN A 72 -11.58 -14.17 -10.92
N ILE A 73 -10.33 -13.89 -10.55
CA ILE A 73 -9.18 -14.63 -11.07
C ILE A 73 -9.31 -16.06 -10.51
N LYS A 74 -9.87 -16.98 -11.31
CA LYS A 74 -10.02 -18.38 -10.93
C LYS A 74 -8.73 -19.14 -11.25
N GLY A 75 -8.11 -19.72 -10.23
CA GLY A 75 -6.88 -20.52 -10.38
C GLY A 75 -5.65 -19.67 -10.67
N SER A 76 -5.17 -18.93 -9.68
CA SER A 76 -4.01 -18.03 -9.82
C SER A 76 -2.76 -18.67 -9.23
N PRO A 77 -1.85 -19.26 -10.04
CA PRO A 77 -0.59 -19.73 -9.52
C PRO A 77 0.28 -18.54 -9.08
N PHE A 78 1.13 -18.79 -8.09
CA PHE A 78 2.21 -17.89 -7.74
C PHE A 78 3.36 -18.07 -8.72
N VAL A 79 3.88 -16.97 -9.24
CA VAL A 79 5.00 -16.94 -10.18
C VAL A 79 6.06 -16.02 -9.62
N ASP A 80 7.26 -16.55 -9.46
CA ASP A 80 8.45 -15.73 -9.25
C ASP A 80 8.81 -15.03 -10.56
N ALA A 81 8.26 -13.84 -10.77
CA ALA A 81 8.54 -12.96 -11.90
C ALA A 81 9.99 -12.48 -11.93
N THR A 82 10.83 -12.80 -10.93
CA THR A 82 12.26 -12.46 -10.89
C THR A 82 13.17 -13.61 -11.32
N SER A 83 12.59 -14.80 -11.58
CA SER A 83 13.31 -15.99 -12.02
C SER A 83 13.91 -15.84 -13.43
N TRP A 84 14.94 -16.67 -13.70
CA TRP A 84 15.57 -16.79 -15.00
C TRP A 84 15.29 -18.17 -15.66
N PRO A 85 14.89 -18.22 -16.94
CA PRO A 85 14.49 -17.08 -17.77
C PRO A 85 13.21 -16.42 -17.23
N THR A 86 12.97 -15.17 -17.63
CA THR A 86 11.78 -14.41 -17.19
C THR A 86 10.50 -15.20 -17.52
N PRO A 87 9.63 -15.49 -16.54
CA PRO A 87 8.43 -16.28 -16.80
C PRO A 87 7.49 -15.62 -17.84
N PRO A 88 7.16 -16.28 -18.96
CA PRO A 88 6.29 -15.72 -19.99
C PRO A 88 4.81 -16.04 -19.69
N ILE A 89 4.24 -15.40 -18.65
CA ILE A 89 2.89 -15.74 -18.16
C ILE A 89 1.78 -15.55 -19.19
N ASP A 90 1.98 -14.69 -20.18
CA ASP A 90 1.04 -14.47 -21.28
C ASP A 90 1.05 -15.63 -22.29
N GLN A 91 2.20 -16.29 -22.50
CA GLN A 91 2.29 -17.56 -23.21
C GLN A 91 1.59 -18.67 -22.42
N TRP A 92 1.91 -18.83 -21.13
CA TRP A 92 1.25 -19.83 -20.29
C TRP A 92 -0.26 -19.62 -20.18
N SER A 93 -0.71 -18.37 -20.17
CA SER A 93 -2.14 -18.03 -20.22
C SER A 93 -2.80 -18.52 -21.52
N ASN A 94 -2.09 -18.49 -22.65
CA ASN A 94 -2.61 -19.01 -23.92
C ASN A 94 -2.68 -20.53 -23.93
N ASP A 95 -1.63 -21.17 -23.42
CA ASP A 95 -1.48 -22.61 -23.50
C ASP A 95 -2.41 -23.33 -22.50
N SER A 96 -2.62 -22.75 -21.33
CA SER A 96 -3.39 -23.37 -20.23
C SER A 96 -4.79 -22.80 -20.03
N GLY A 97 -5.07 -21.59 -20.53
CA GLY A 97 -6.28 -20.84 -20.23
C GLY A 97 -6.29 -20.16 -18.86
N VAL A 98 -5.23 -20.24 -18.06
CA VAL A 98 -5.10 -19.50 -16.78
C VAL A 98 -5.23 -18.00 -17.02
N LYS A 99 -6.07 -17.33 -16.22
CA LYS A 99 -6.43 -15.90 -16.38
C LYS A 99 -5.90 -14.99 -15.28
N GLY A 100 -5.11 -15.48 -14.36
CA GLY A 100 -4.30 -14.56 -13.59
C GLY A 100 -3.32 -15.23 -12.67
N TYR A 101 -2.52 -14.38 -12.05
CA TYR A 101 -1.25 -14.76 -11.46
C TYR A 101 -0.97 -13.87 -10.26
N PHE A 102 -0.38 -14.47 -9.22
CA PHE A 102 0.35 -13.73 -8.19
C PHE A 102 1.79 -13.61 -8.66
N LEU A 103 2.32 -12.38 -8.73
CA LEU A 103 3.64 -12.08 -9.26
C LEU A 103 4.53 -11.62 -8.11
N GLY A 104 5.42 -12.50 -7.69
CA GLY A 104 6.46 -12.21 -6.72
C GLY A 104 7.82 -11.99 -7.38
N PHE A 105 8.79 -11.38 -6.73
CA PHE A 105 8.67 -10.72 -5.43
C PHE A 105 8.98 -9.24 -5.56
N VAL A 106 8.23 -8.42 -4.81
CA VAL A 106 8.57 -7.02 -4.58
C VAL A 106 9.15 -6.86 -3.18
N THR A 107 10.40 -6.43 -3.09
CA THR A 107 11.15 -6.36 -1.83
C THR A 107 12.02 -5.10 -1.76
N ALA A 108 12.63 -4.84 -0.60
CA ALA A 108 13.42 -3.65 -0.38
C ALA A 108 14.75 -3.68 -1.16
N ALA A 109 14.99 -2.65 -1.96
CA ALA A 109 16.30 -2.34 -2.53
C ALA A 109 16.91 -1.10 -1.86
N LEU A 110 18.20 -1.13 -1.59
CA LEU A 110 18.96 0.01 -1.10
C LEU A 110 19.51 0.81 -2.28
N ALA A 111 18.98 2.01 -2.51
CA ALA A 111 19.51 2.97 -3.48
C ALA A 111 20.41 4.00 -2.79
N SER A 112 21.60 4.23 -3.34
CA SER A 112 22.41 5.38 -2.96
C SER A 112 21.76 6.66 -3.52
N LYS A 113 21.36 7.59 -2.65
CA LYS A 113 20.85 8.89 -3.06
C LYS A 113 21.97 9.92 -2.96
N SER A 114 22.47 10.38 -4.11
CA SER A 114 23.40 11.53 -4.18
C SER A 114 22.61 12.83 -4.06
N ILE A 115 22.85 13.60 -2.99
CA ILE A 115 22.27 14.94 -2.80
C ILE A 115 23.37 16.00 -3.02
N GLY A 116 23.56 16.43 -4.27
CA GLY A 116 24.50 17.48 -4.64
C GLY A 116 25.99 17.18 -4.36
N HIS A 117 26.84 18.21 -4.50
CA HIS A 117 28.30 18.16 -4.27
C HIS A 117 28.71 17.96 -2.79
N THR A 118 27.80 17.47 -1.95
CA THR A 118 28.07 17.15 -0.55
C THR A 118 27.68 15.71 -0.30
N SER A 119 28.67 14.86 -0.03
CA SER A 119 28.50 13.44 0.27
C SER A 119 27.73 13.23 1.58
N LYS A 120 26.40 13.34 1.53
CA LYS A 120 25.52 12.67 2.47
C LYS A 120 25.05 11.39 1.80
N ASN A 121 25.65 10.26 2.19
CA ASN A 121 25.25 8.95 1.73
C ASN A 121 23.91 8.58 2.41
N THR A 122 22.80 9.15 1.94
CA THR A 122 21.47 8.72 2.38
C THR A 122 21.07 7.51 1.55
N THR A 123 20.85 6.38 2.19
CA THR A 123 20.33 5.18 1.53
C THR A 123 18.81 5.34 1.39
N GLU A 124 18.34 5.61 0.18
CA GLU A 124 16.91 5.58 -0.11
C GLU A 124 16.48 4.13 -0.31
N VAL A 125 15.51 3.67 0.47
CA VAL A 125 14.89 2.37 0.24
C VAL A 125 13.82 2.52 -0.84
N LYS A 126 13.87 1.65 -1.85
CA LYS A 126 12.87 1.49 -2.91
C LYS A 126 12.19 0.12 -2.81
N ALA A 127 10.95 0.04 -3.28
CA ALA A 127 10.28 -1.23 -3.52
C ALA A 127 10.67 -1.69 -4.92
N CYS A 128 11.37 -2.81 -5.03
CA CYS A 128 11.90 -3.29 -6.30
C CYS A 128 11.58 -4.75 -6.55
N TRP A 129 11.44 -5.10 -7.83
CA TRP A 129 11.45 -6.49 -8.26
C TRP A 129 12.72 -7.18 -7.76
N GLY A 130 12.55 -8.22 -6.94
CA GLY A 130 13.63 -9.01 -6.35
C GLY A 130 14.63 -8.20 -5.52
N GLY A 131 14.25 -7.01 -5.04
CA GLY A 131 15.16 -6.14 -4.27
C GLY A 131 16.29 -5.55 -5.11
N SER A 132 16.17 -5.57 -6.44
CA SER A 132 17.21 -5.11 -7.37
C SER A 132 16.83 -3.79 -8.03
N LEU A 133 17.75 -2.81 -8.05
CA LEU A 133 17.49 -1.51 -8.69
C LEU A 133 17.36 -1.59 -10.21
N ASN A 134 17.92 -2.63 -10.82
CA ASN A 134 17.78 -2.95 -12.23
C ASN A 134 17.41 -4.43 -12.35
N ILE A 135 16.54 -4.76 -13.29
CA ILE A 135 16.13 -6.13 -13.58
C ILE A 135 16.22 -6.39 -15.08
N TYR A 136 16.74 -7.55 -15.45
CA TYR A 136 16.94 -7.94 -16.84
C TYR A 136 15.85 -8.92 -17.27
N ASP A 137 15.20 -8.66 -18.41
CA ASP A 137 14.26 -9.60 -19.03
C ASP A 137 14.98 -10.43 -20.09
N GLY A 138 15.08 -11.73 -19.84
CA GLY A 138 15.76 -12.66 -20.74
C GLY A 138 15.04 -12.91 -22.06
N ASN A 139 13.74 -12.66 -22.13
CA ASN A 139 12.94 -12.97 -23.32
C ASN A 139 13.03 -11.87 -24.38
N ASN A 140 13.24 -10.62 -23.96
CA ASN A 140 13.37 -9.49 -24.88
C ASN A 140 14.78 -8.87 -24.90
N GLY A 141 15.65 -9.26 -23.97
CA GLY A 141 17.03 -8.81 -23.93
C GLY A 141 17.22 -7.40 -23.38
N GLU A 142 16.24 -6.84 -22.67
CA GLU A 142 16.26 -5.48 -22.14
C GLU A 142 16.46 -5.45 -20.62
N SER A 143 17.04 -4.35 -20.13
CA SER A 143 17.10 -4.03 -18.69
C SER A 143 16.10 -2.95 -18.34
N TYR A 144 15.43 -3.11 -17.21
CA TYR A 144 14.41 -2.20 -16.71
C TYR A 144 14.80 -1.66 -15.34
N ASN A 145 14.26 -0.48 -15.02
CA ASN A 145 14.27 0.02 -13.64
C ASN A 145 13.51 -0.98 -12.77
N GLY A 146 14.12 -1.45 -11.68
CA GLY A 146 13.49 -2.42 -10.78
C GLY A 146 12.44 -1.80 -9.85
N ASP A 147 12.46 -0.48 -9.65
CA ASP A 147 11.53 0.25 -8.76
C ASP A 147 10.08 0.15 -9.27
N VAL A 148 9.25 -0.64 -8.59
CA VAL A 148 7.87 -0.94 -9.03
C VAL A 148 6.97 0.29 -9.10
N THR A 149 7.36 1.41 -8.48
CA THR A 149 6.61 2.67 -8.54
C THR A 149 6.72 3.35 -9.90
N VAL A 150 7.73 2.99 -10.71
CA VAL A 150 8.00 3.59 -12.04
C VAL A 150 8.44 2.58 -13.10
N SER A 151 8.65 1.32 -12.74
CA SER A 151 9.17 0.27 -13.62
C SER A 151 8.25 0.00 -14.82
N ASP A 152 8.85 -0.29 -15.97
CA ASP A 152 8.17 -0.89 -17.13
C ASP A 152 8.35 -2.41 -17.22
N TYR A 153 9.15 -3.00 -16.32
CA TYR A 153 9.35 -4.44 -16.26
C TYR A 153 8.00 -5.14 -16.15
N TYR A 154 7.82 -6.19 -16.95
CA TYR A 154 6.65 -7.06 -16.95
C TYR A 154 5.34 -6.47 -17.48
N LYS A 155 5.28 -5.16 -17.82
CA LYS A 155 4.04 -4.51 -18.29
C LYS A 155 3.48 -5.11 -19.58
N SER A 156 4.34 -5.54 -20.50
CA SER A 156 3.92 -6.19 -21.75
C SER A 156 3.13 -7.48 -21.48
N TYR A 157 3.65 -8.37 -20.65
CA TYR A 157 2.98 -9.62 -20.27
C TYR A 157 1.64 -9.36 -19.58
N ILE A 158 1.61 -8.39 -18.65
CA ILE A 158 0.38 -8.00 -17.93
C ILE A 158 -0.68 -7.47 -18.91
N ASN A 159 -0.30 -6.59 -19.83
CA ASN A 159 -1.21 -6.05 -20.83
C ASN A 159 -1.74 -7.13 -21.78
N ASN A 160 -0.89 -8.10 -22.16
CA ASN A 160 -1.28 -9.23 -23.01
C ASN A 160 -2.32 -10.14 -22.34
N ILE A 161 -2.21 -10.35 -21.03
CA ILE A 161 -3.20 -11.11 -20.25
C ILE A 161 -4.50 -10.33 -20.09
N ARG A 162 -4.41 -9.03 -19.79
CA ARG A 162 -5.59 -8.14 -19.66
C ARG A 162 -6.39 -8.03 -20.95
N ALA A 163 -5.72 -7.99 -22.09
CA ALA A 163 -6.37 -8.05 -23.40
C ALA A 163 -7.21 -9.34 -23.61
N LYS A 164 -6.98 -10.38 -22.80
CA LYS A 164 -7.67 -11.68 -22.84
C LYS A 164 -8.58 -11.90 -21.64
N GLY A 165 -8.95 -10.83 -20.93
CA GLY A 165 -9.85 -10.85 -19.77
C GLY A 165 -9.23 -11.37 -18.48
N GLY A 166 -7.91 -11.48 -18.41
CA GLY A 166 -7.19 -11.83 -17.18
C GLY A 166 -6.67 -10.61 -16.42
N ASP A 167 -6.06 -10.82 -15.26
CA ASP A 167 -5.37 -9.77 -14.49
C ASP A 167 -4.27 -10.37 -13.60
N VAL A 168 -3.53 -9.52 -12.88
CA VAL A 168 -2.44 -9.93 -11.99
C VAL A 168 -2.54 -9.27 -10.62
N ILE A 169 -1.90 -9.90 -9.64
CA ILE A 169 -1.68 -9.35 -8.30
C ILE A 169 -0.17 -9.34 -8.07
N LEU A 170 0.41 -8.18 -7.69
CA LEU A 170 1.82 -8.13 -7.29
C LEU A 170 1.94 -8.49 -5.82
N SER A 171 2.89 -9.37 -5.50
CA SER A 171 3.16 -9.84 -4.13
C SER A 171 4.41 -9.20 -3.54
N PHE A 172 4.23 -8.59 -2.37
CA PHE A 172 5.29 -7.98 -1.57
C PHE A 172 5.77 -8.96 -0.50
N GLY A 173 7.09 -9.15 -0.40
CA GLY A 173 7.68 -10.05 0.59
C GLY A 173 8.39 -11.25 -0.04
N GLY A 174 8.14 -12.44 0.51
CA GLY A 174 8.87 -13.67 0.20
C GLY A 174 10.04 -13.94 1.16
N VAL A 175 10.32 -15.21 1.42
CA VAL A 175 11.36 -15.69 2.35
C VAL A 175 12.77 -15.14 2.10
N SER A 176 13.12 -14.84 0.84
CA SER A 176 14.50 -14.61 0.43
C SER A 176 14.99 -13.16 0.59
N ASN A 177 14.16 -12.21 1.04
CA ASN A 177 14.52 -10.79 1.10
C ASN A 177 13.76 -10.02 2.19
N LYS A 178 14.23 -8.82 2.54
CA LYS A 178 13.52 -7.95 3.49
C LYS A 178 12.29 -7.33 2.82
N PRO A 179 11.06 -7.50 3.36
CA PRO A 179 9.92 -6.72 2.93
C PRO A 179 10.20 -5.23 3.15
N ILE A 180 9.50 -4.35 2.45
CA ILE A 180 9.81 -2.92 2.48
C ILE A 180 9.55 -2.28 3.86
N GLU A 181 8.70 -2.90 4.67
CA GLU A 181 8.38 -2.52 6.05
C GLU A 181 9.51 -2.76 7.03
N GLY A 182 10.44 -3.67 6.73
CA GLY A 182 11.61 -3.89 7.59
C GLY A 182 12.49 -2.62 7.69
N PRO A 183 12.93 -2.04 6.56
CA PRO A 183 13.77 -0.85 6.56
C PRO A 183 13.01 0.48 6.47
N ILE A 184 11.73 0.52 6.07
CA ILE A 184 10.92 1.75 6.03
C ILE A 184 9.96 1.77 7.22
N THR A 185 10.22 2.63 8.20
CA THR A 185 9.36 2.77 9.39
C THR A 185 8.32 3.87 9.27
N ASP A 186 8.40 4.71 8.23
CA ASP A 186 7.41 5.75 7.93
C ASP A 186 6.21 5.14 7.20
N ILE A 187 5.10 5.00 7.93
CA ILE A 187 3.83 4.46 7.42
C ILE A 187 3.33 5.25 6.20
N LYS A 188 3.47 6.59 6.19
CA LYS A 188 3.01 7.40 5.05
C LYS A 188 3.81 7.07 3.80
N LYS A 189 5.12 6.86 3.96
CA LYS A 189 5.99 6.45 2.85
C LYS A 189 5.65 5.05 2.34
N ILE A 190 5.37 4.10 3.23
CA ILE A 190 4.94 2.75 2.84
C ILE A 190 3.64 2.82 2.02
N VAL A 191 2.63 3.55 2.51
CA VAL A 191 1.35 3.72 1.80
C VAL A 191 1.53 4.39 0.44
N ASP A 192 2.37 5.42 0.34
CA ASP A 192 2.68 6.08 -0.94
C ASP A 192 3.33 5.11 -1.95
N ILE A 193 4.22 4.23 -1.50
CA ILE A 193 4.82 3.19 -2.34
C ILE A 193 3.75 2.23 -2.87
N TYR A 194 2.83 1.75 -2.03
CA TYR A 194 1.74 0.88 -2.48
C TYR A 194 0.84 1.56 -3.50
N LEU A 195 0.42 2.79 -3.23
CA LEU A 195 -0.41 3.54 -4.16
C LEU A 195 0.29 3.80 -5.49
N LYS A 196 1.58 4.16 -5.47
CA LYS A 196 2.35 4.34 -6.71
C LYS A 196 2.54 3.05 -7.49
N THR A 197 2.77 1.92 -6.81
CA THR A 197 2.86 0.60 -7.45
C THR A 197 1.54 0.23 -8.13
N ILE A 198 0.43 0.35 -7.39
CA ILE A 198 -0.93 0.14 -7.90
C ILE A 198 -1.18 1.03 -9.11
N ASN A 199 -0.79 2.30 -9.06
CA ASN A 199 -0.99 3.25 -10.15
C ASN A 199 -0.11 2.99 -11.36
N ASN A 200 1.14 2.55 -11.17
CA ASN A 200 2.08 2.26 -12.24
C ASN A 200 1.64 1.04 -13.06
N TYR A 201 1.20 -0.02 -12.36
CA TYR A 201 0.76 -1.27 -12.98
C TYR A 201 -0.76 -1.37 -13.19
N LYS A 202 -1.54 -0.35 -12.81
CA LYS A 202 -3.02 -0.34 -12.86
C LYS A 202 -3.64 -1.55 -12.16
N LEU A 203 -3.09 -1.92 -11.00
CA LEU A 203 -3.54 -3.08 -10.23
C LEU A 203 -4.85 -2.81 -9.54
N THR A 204 -5.62 -3.86 -9.29
CA THR A 204 -6.82 -3.78 -8.44
C THR A 204 -6.53 -4.28 -7.03
N ALA A 205 -5.59 -5.22 -6.84
CA ALA A 205 -5.01 -5.56 -5.53
C ALA A 205 -3.51 -5.80 -5.61
N ILE A 206 -2.94 -5.87 -4.40
CA ILE A 206 -1.60 -6.34 -4.09
C ILE A 206 -1.73 -7.43 -3.03
N ASP A 207 -0.72 -8.28 -2.95
CA ASP A 207 -0.59 -9.38 -2.02
C ASP A 207 0.58 -9.12 -1.06
N PHE A 208 0.50 -9.66 0.15
CA PHE A 208 1.51 -9.52 1.19
C PHE A 208 1.93 -10.90 1.65
N ASP A 209 3.04 -11.38 1.10
CA ASP A 209 3.63 -12.68 1.42
C ASP A 209 4.67 -12.55 2.53
N PHE A 210 4.15 -12.38 3.76
CA PHE A 210 4.94 -12.13 4.97
C PHE A 210 5.17 -13.41 5.74
N GLU A 211 6.37 -13.99 5.57
CA GLU A 211 6.68 -15.37 5.96
C GLU A 211 7.48 -15.52 7.28
N GLY A 212 7.39 -14.58 8.23
CA GLY A 212 8.10 -14.68 9.52
C GLY A 212 8.14 -13.40 10.34
N GLY A 213 8.98 -13.38 11.39
CA GLY A 213 9.19 -12.17 12.21
C GLY A 213 10.19 -11.23 11.53
N PHE A 214 9.75 -10.02 11.18
CA PHE A 214 10.56 -8.93 10.64
C PHE A 214 10.66 -7.77 11.64
#